data_AF-A0A3S3Q209-F1
#
_entry.id   AF-A0A3S3Q209-F1
#
_cell.length_a   1.000
_cell.length_b   1.000
_cell.length_c   1.000
_cell.angle_alpha   90.00
_cell.angle_beta   90.00
_cell.angle_gamma   90.00
#
_symmetry.space_group_name_H-M   'P 1'
#
loop_
_entity.id
_entity.type
_entity.pdbx_description
1 polymer ?
#
loop_
_entity_poly.entity_id
_entity_poly.type
_entity_poly.pdbx_seq_one_letter_code
_entity_poly.pdbx_strand_id
1 'polypeptide(L)'
;MRFVKHVYKHQDDNRFYAVFSTSMNGFIGSAICTFSLQSIQEAFNGKFKTQDTWKSLWLPVFSSQVPEPRPGVCVNDSQSLSDSVLNFIRGHPLMDSAVAHDNGKPVFYKRDVVFTRLVVDRLEVNGVKYFVYYAGTNTGLVYKLIEWFDQSNEMHSYLADIFDAFPSEPIRAIEISPKYKSLYVSSDNQIRQFDLSMCEQRYESCVRCVRDPYCGWDKYENKCKPYSTGYVYTFCYGSFIYPNYSSFYYRLLQDANNSAPGLCSDYIKHEE
;
A
#
# COMPACT_ATOMS: atom_id res chain seq x y z
N MET A 1 -13.26 -3.99 -5.10
CA MET A 1 -12.84 -5.32 -4.59
C MET A 1 -13.46 -5.51 -3.20
N ARG A 2 -13.78 -6.73 -2.76
CA ARG A 2 -14.68 -6.95 -1.58
C ARG A 2 -14.11 -7.86 -0.50
N PHE A 3 -13.15 -8.72 -0.81
CA PHE A 3 -12.66 -9.71 0.15
C PHE A 3 -11.33 -9.26 0.74
N VAL A 4 -11.32 -8.86 2.03
CA VAL A 4 -10.08 -8.57 2.76
C VAL A 4 -9.29 -9.86 2.91
N LYS A 5 -8.01 -9.84 2.55
CA LYS A 5 -7.10 -11.00 2.66
C LYS A 5 -6.16 -10.88 3.85
N HIS A 6 -5.68 -9.66 4.11
CA HIS A 6 -4.77 -9.35 5.20
C HIS A 6 -4.84 -7.87 5.53
N VAL A 7 -4.57 -7.53 6.79
CA VAL A 7 -4.45 -6.16 7.28
C VAL A 7 -3.14 -6.07 8.07
N TYR A 8 -2.35 -5.05 7.79
CA TYR A 8 -1.11 -4.73 8.47
C TYR A 8 -1.25 -3.37 9.15
N LYS A 9 -0.75 -3.29 10.39
CA LYS A 9 -0.62 -2.03 11.13
C LYS A 9 0.85 -1.84 11.50
N HIS A 10 1.43 -0.76 11.01
CA HIS A 10 2.77 -0.35 11.42
C HIS A 10 2.71 0.23 12.84
N GLN A 11 3.71 -0.05 13.69
CA GLN A 11 3.68 0.31 15.11
C GLN A 11 3.58 1.83 15.34
N ASP A 12 4.31 2.60 14.53
CA ASP A 12 4.40 4.05 14.63
C ASP A 12 3.42 4.80 13.71
N ASP A 13 2.39 4.13 13.17
CA ASP A 13 1.39 4.74 12.30
C ASP A 13 -0.04 4.54 12.83
N ASN A 14 -0.89 5.52 12.56
CA ASN A 14 -2.34 5.49 12.82
C ASN A 14 -3.13 5.00 11.60
N ARG A 15 -2.46 4.35 10.65
CA ARG A 15 -3.04 3.79 9.43
C ARG A 15 -3.06 2.27 9.46
N PHE A 16 -4.04 1.71 8.78
CA PHE A 16 -4.18 0.29 8.50
C PHE A 16 -4.04 0.08 7.00
N TYR A 17 -3.19 -0.86 6.62
CA TYR A 17 -2.94 -1.20 5.23
C TYR A 17 -3.56 -2.56 4.95
N ALA A 18 -4.41 -2.65 3.94
CA ALA A 18 -5.15 -3.87 3.69
C ALA A 18 -5.07 -4.29 2.22
N VAL A 19 -4.88 -5.60 2.01
CA VAL A 19 -5.01 -6.23 0.70
C VAL A 19 -6.43 -6.78 0.54
N PHE A 20 -7.01 -6.49 -0.61
CA PHE A 20 -8.33 -6.97 -1.02
C PHE A 20 -8.20 -7.81 -2.27
N SER A 21 -9.09 -8.78 -2.44
CA SER A 21 -9.30 -9.46 -3.72
C SER A 21 -10.73 -9.30 -4.22
N THR A 22 -10.92 -9.57 -5.51
CA THR A 22 -12.22 -9.86 -6.09
C THR A 22 -12.68 -11.29 -5.75
N SER A 23 -13.90 -11.63 -6.17
CA SER A 23 -14.40 -13.01 -6.16
C SER A 23 -13.53 -13.88 -7.06
N MET A 24 -13.35 -15.15 -6.69
CA MET A 24 -12.66 -16.12 -7.54
C MET A 24 -13.50 -16.53 -8.76
N ASN A 25 -14.81 -16.25 -8.74
CA ASN A 25 -15.70 -16.47 -9.86
C ASN A 25 -15.78 -15.19 -10.71
N GLY A 26 -15.18 -15.23 -11.90
CA GLY A 26 -15.16 -14.10 -12.83
C GLY A 26 -13.81 -13.40 -12.86
N PHE A 27 -13.82 -12.07 -12.71
CA PHE A 27 -12.61 -11.24 -12.80
C PHE A 27 -11.75 -11.39 -11.56
N ILE A 28 -10.51 -11.87 -11.72
CA ILE A 28 -9.53 -12.00 -10.65
C ILE A 28 -8.71 -10.71 -10.59
N GLY A 29 -8.53 -10.17 -9.39
CA GLY A 29 -7.67 -9.02 -9.16
C GLY A 29 -7.54 -8.71 -7.69
N SER A 30 -6.50 -7.95 -7.37
CA SER A 30 -6.20 -7.49 -6.02
C SER A 30 -5.91 -6.01 -5.95
N ALA A 31 -6.16 -5.43 -4.78
CA ALA A 31 -5.90 -4.02 -4.51
C ALA A 31 -5.36 -3.84 -3.11
N ILE A 32 -4.55 -2.81 -2.93
CA ILE A 32 -4.04 -2.36 -1.63
C ILE A 32 -4.69 -1.02 -1.33
N CYS A 33 -5.36 -0.93 -0.19
CA CYS A 33 -5.94 0.32 0.30
C CYS A 33 -5.40 0.63 1.69
N THR A 34 -5.35 1.92 1.99
CA THR A 34 -4.93 2.45 3.28
C THR A 34 -6.16 3.07 3.96
N PHE A 35 -6.29 2.89 5.27
CA PHE A 35 -7.38 3.43 6.06
C PHE A 35 -6.82 4.11 7.30
N SER A 36 -7.11 5.39 7.48
CA SER A 36 -6.77 6.09 8.72
C SER A 36 -7.67 5.67 9.89
N LEU A 37 -7.12 5.70 11.11
CA LEU A 37 -7.91 5.51 12.33
C LEU A 37 -9.03 6.55 12.44
N GLN A 38 -8.82 7.76 11.94
CA GLN A 38 -9.82 8.81 11.89
C GLN A 38 -11.04 8.39 11.07
N SER A 39 -10.85 7.92 9.84
CA SER A 39 -11.96 7.47 8.97
C SER A 39 -12.71 6.27 9.55
N ILE A 40 -12.01 5.40 10.30
CA ILE A 40 -12.64 4.29 11.04
C ILE A 40 -13.52 4.84 12.17
N GLN A 41 -13.04 5.79 12.96
CA GLN A 41 -13.79 6.42 14.03
C GLN A 41 -15.00 7.21 13.49
N GLU A 42 -14.85 7.91 12.37
CA GLU A 42 -15.94 8.61 11.69
C GLU A 42 -17.09 7.64 11.31
N ALA A 43 -16.76 6.43 10.84
CA ALA A 43 -17.77 5.42 10.54
C ALA A 43 -18.52 4.95 11.80
N PHE A 44 -17.82 4.69 12.92
CA PHE A 44 -18.43 4.31 14.20
C PHE A 44 -19.25 5.44 14.85
N ASN A 45 -18.88 6.69 14.57
CA ASN A 45 -19.63 7.88 15.00
C ASN A 45 -20.81 8.21 14.05
N GLY A 46 -20.90 7.53 12.90
CA GLY A 46 -21.97 7.67 11.91
C GLY A 46 -23.33 7.10 12.35
N LYS A 47 -24.26 6.94 11.41
CA LYS A 47 -25.57 6.35 11.71
C LYS A 47 -25.47 4.83 11.79
N PHE A 48 -26.29 4.22 12.65
CA PHE A 48 -26.48 2.78 12.64
C PHE A 48 -27.31 2.36 11.42
N LYS A 49 -27.14 1.11 10.98
CA LYS A 49 -27.92 0.50 9.91
C LYS A 49 -28.96 -0.45 10.50
N THR A 50 -30.20 -0.38 10.01
CA THR A 50 -31.29 -1.26 10.45
C THR A 50 -32.03 -1.87 9.28
N GLN A 51 -32.70 -2.97 9.57
CA GLN A 51 -33.60 -3.67 8.66
C GLN A 51 -34.85 -4.10 9.45
N ASP A 52 -35.97 -3.40 9.27
CA ASP A 52 -37.18 -3.61 10.08
C ASP A 52 -37.71 -5.04 10.01
N THR A 53 -37.64 -5.66 8.83
CA THR A 53 -37.97 -7.05 8.59
C THR A 53 -36.96 -7.66 7.64
N TRP A 54 -36.89 -8.98 7.58
CA TRP A 54 -36.01 -9.69 6.65
C TRP A 54 -36.25 -9.35 5.16
N LYS A 55 -37.43 -8.81 4.81
CA LYS A 55 -37.77 -8.33 3.47
C LYS A 55 -37.54 -6.83 3.26
N SER A 56 -37.36 -6.06 4.33
CA SER A 56 -37.22 -4.61 4.26
C SER A 56 -35.87 -4.21 3.68
N LEU A 57 -35.79 -3.01 3.12
CA LEU A 57 -34.52 -2.42 2.75
C LEU A 57 -33.69 -2.08 4.00
N TRP A 58 -32.37 -2.11 3.86
CA TRP A 58 -31.46 -1.61 4.88
C TRP A 58 -31.44 -0.09 4.84
N LEU A 59 -31.81 0.55 5.96
CA LEU A 59 -31.93 2.00 6.07
C LEU A 59 -31.13 2.52 7.27
N PRO A 60 -30.70 3.79 7.25
CA PRO A 60 -30.07 4.41 8.40
C PRO A 60 -31.09 4.63 9.53
N VAL A 61 -30.69 4.35 10.76
CA VAL A 61 -31.46 4.66 11.97
C VAL A 61 -31.49 6.18 12.20
N PHE A 62 -32.66 6.72 12.55
CA PHE A 62 -32.77 8.13 12.93
C PHE A 62 -32.11 8.41 14.27
N SER A 63 -31.40 9.53 14.40
CA SER A 63 -30.68 9.88 15.63
C SER A 63 -31.60 9.96 16.86
N SER A 64 -32.89 10.29 16.68
CA SER A 64 -33.89 10.32 17.76
C SER A 64 -34.24 8.95 18.34
N GLN A 65 -33.90 7.86 17.65
CA GLN A 65 -34.15 6.48 18.08
C GLN A 65 -32.92 5.86 18.76
N VAL A 66 -31.78 6.56 18.77
CA VAL A 66 -30.55 6.09 19.41
C VAL A 66 -30.63 6.42 20.90
N PRO A 67 -30.52 5.43 21.80
CA PRO A 67 -30.58 5.67 23.24
C PRO A 67 -29.28 6.34 23.76
N GLU A 68 -29.36 6.91 24.96
CA GLU A 68 -28.19 7.47 25.66
C GLU A 68 -27.82 6.63 26.89
N PRO A 69 -26.51 6.45 27.20
CA PRO A 69 -25.37 6.91 26.42
C PRO A 69 -25.30 6.23 25.05
N ARG A 70 -24.83 6.96 24.03
CA ARG A 70 -24.71 6.44 22.67
C ARG A 70 -24.08 5.03 22.65
N PRO A 71 -24.74 4.02 22.06
CA PRO A 71 -24.21 2.66 22.03
C PRO A 71 -22.85 2.58 21.34
N GLY A 72 -21.92 1.82 21.93
CA GLY A 72 -20.56 1.60 21.41
C GLY A 72 -19.50 2.54 21.96
N VAL A 73 -19.87 3.55 22.76
CA VAL A 73 -18.90 4.39 23.49
C VAL A 73 -18.40 3.67 24.75
N CYS A 74 -17.15 3.92 25.11
CA CYS A 74 -16.58 3.39 26.35
C CYS A 74 -17.15 4.16 27.55
N VAL A 75 -17.67 3.43 28.54
CA VAL A 75 -18.12 3.95 29.84
C VAL A 75 -17.32 3.31 30.97
N ASN A 76 -17.35 3.89 32.17
CA ASN A 76 -16.56 3.39 33.31
C ASN A 76 -16.93 1.96 33.72
N ASP A 77 -18.23 1.63 33.69
CA ASP A 77 -18.73 0.28 33.94
C ASP A 77 -19.81 -0.06 32.91
N SER A 78 -19.55 -1.04 32.04
CA SER A 78 -20.51 -1.47 31.03
C SER A 78 -21.69 -2.24 31.63
N GLN A 79 -21.58 -2.76 32.86
CA GLN A 79 -22.67 -3.48 33.54
C GLN A 79 -23.78 -2.55 34.01
N SER A 80 -23.49 -1.25 34.15
CA SER A 80 -24.49 -0.25 34.55
C SER A 80 -25.30 0.30 33.38
N LEU A 81 -25.08 -0.18 32.14
CA LEU A 81 -25.83 0.24 30.97
C LEU A 81 -27.28 -0.28 31.03
N SER A 82 -28.23 0.53 30.59
CA SER A 82 -29.64 0.14 30.55
C SER A 82 -29.90 -0.94 29.50
N ASP A 83 -30.95 -1.73 29.72
CA ASP A 83 -31.43 -2.72 28.74
C ASP A 83 -31.74 -2.10 27.38
N SER A 84 -32.15 -0.84 27.32
CA SER A 84 -32.40 -0.13 26.06
C SER A 84 -31.13 0.02 25.21
N VAL A 85 -30.00 0.41 25.82
CA VAL A 85 -28.70 0.53 25.13
C VAL A 85 -28.20 -0.85 24.69
N LEU A 86 -28.29 -1.84 25.58
CA LEU A 86 -27.82 -3.21 25.32
C LEU A 86 -28.64 -3.91 24.23
N ASN A 87 -29.96 -3.76 24.24
CA ASN A 87 -30.82 -4.32 23.20
C ASN A 87 -30.64 -3.58 21.87
N PHE A 88 -30.44 -2.26 21.90
CA PHE A 88 -30.19 -1.49 20.69
C PHE A 88 -28.92 -1.97 19.96
N ILE A 89 -27.78 -2.04 20.65
CA ILE A 89 -26.51 -2.43 20.01
C ILE A 89 -26.52 -3.88 19.52
N ARG A 90 -27.25 -4.77 20.22
CA ARG A 90 -27.45 -6.15 19.79
C ARG A 90 -28.27 -6.22 18.49
N GLY A 91 -29.28 -5.37 18.33
CA GLY A 91 -30.09 -5.28 17.11
C GLY A 91 -29.43 -4.51 15.96
N HIS A 92 -28.46 -3.63 16.27
CA HIS A 92 -27.85 -2.70 15.32
C HIS A 92 -26.30 -2.74 15.35
N PRO A 93 -25.66 -3.90 15.09
CA PRO A 93 -24.20 -4.01 15.13
C PRO A 93 -23.50 -3.38 13.92
N LEU A 94 -24.23 -3.08 12.83
CA LEU A 94 -23.68 -2.57 11.58
C LEU A 94 -23.88 -1.06 11.46
N MET A 95 -22.82 -0.35 11.05
CA MET A 95 -22.90 1.08 10.71
C MET A 95 -23.42 1.27 9.29
N ASP A 96 -24.12 2.38 9.03
CA ASP A 96 -24.69 2.68 7.72
C ASP A 96 -23.61 3.05 6.69
N SER A 97 -22.65 3.88 7.12
CA SER A 97 -21.52 4.34 6.31
C SER A 97 -20.38 3.31 6.30
N ALA A 98 -19.81 3.07 5.12
CA ALA A 98 -18.57 2.32 4.99
C ALA A 98 -17.37 3.19 5.40
N VAL A 99 -16.30 2.56 5.89
CA VAL A 99 -15.03 3.24 6.13
C VAL A 99 -14.43 3.65 4.78
N ALA A 100 -14.19 4.95 4.60
CA ALA A 100 -13.51 5.46 3.42
C ALA A 100 -12.01 5.11 3.48
N HIS A 101 -11.45 4.64 2.36
CA HIS A 101 -10.01 4.52 2.19
C HIS A 101 -9.39 5.90 1.92
N ASP A 102 -8.14 6.07 2.38
CA ASP A 102 -7.35 7.27 2.20
C ASP A 102 -7.24 7.61 0.70
N ASN A 103 -7.19 8.91 0.37
CA ASN A 103 -7.00 9.44 -0.99
C ASN A 103 -8.09 9.06 -2.02
N GLY A 104 -9.18 8.40 -1.60
CA GLY A 104 -10.31 8.05 -2.48
C GLY A 104 -10.00 7.00 -3.56
N LYS A 105 -8.78 6.49 -3.65
CA LYS A 105 -8.35 5.46 -4.61
C LYS A 105 -7.40 4.43 -3.95
N PRO A 106 -7.30 3.19 -4.46
CA PRO A 106 -6.30 2.24 -3.97
C PRO A 106 -4.87 2.78 -4.15
N VAL A 107 -3.97 2.39 -3.26
CA VAL A 107 -2.52 2.61 -3.43
C VAL A 107 -2.01 1.88 -4.66
N PHE A 108 -2.49 0.64 -4.86
CA PHE A 108 -2.18 -0.16 -6.03
C PHE A 108 -3.31 -1.14 -6.32
N TYR A 109 -3.50 -1.50 -7.58
CA TYR A 109 -4.36 -2.62 -7.98
C TYR A 109 -3.75 -3.35 -9.16
N LYS A 110 -4.06 -4.64 -9.29
CA LYS A 110 -3.58 -5.48 -10.39
C LYS A 110 -4.60 -6.56 -10.73
N ARG A 111 -4.82 -6.76 -12.03
CA ARG A 111 -5.62 -7.87 -12.57
C ARG A 111 -4.84 -9.17 -12.55
N ASP A 112 -5.55 -10.28 -12.49
CA ASP A 112 -5.00 -11.64 -12.60
C ASP A 112 -3.95 -12.00 -11.52
N VAL A 113 -3.90 -11.22 -10.44
CA VAL A 113 -3.01 -11.44 -9.29
C VAL A 113 -3.83 -11.48 -8.02
N VAL A 114 -3.57 -12.48 -7.17
CA VAL A 114 -4.20 -12.62 -5.84
C VAL A 114 -3.17 -12.33 -4.76
N PHE A 115 -3.24 -11.14 -4.15
CA PHE A 115 -2.47 -10.82 -2.96
C PHE A 115 -3.02 -11.55 -1.74
N THR A 116 -2.13 -12.08 -0.91
CA THR A 116 -2.45 -12.87 0.27
C THR A 116 -1.97 -12.24 1.56
N ARG A 117 -0.78 -11.62 1.53
CA ARG A 117 -0.10 -11.03 2.70
C ARG A 117 0.47 -9.67 2.35
N LEU A 118 0.61 -8.84 3.37
CA LEU A 118 1.11 -7.47 3.24
C LEU A 118 1.90 -7.10 4.48
N VAL A 119 3.05 -6.47 4.27
CA VAL A 119 3.73 -5.64 5.28
C VAL A 119 4.14 -4.31 4.65
N VAL A 120 4.29 -3.29 5.48
CA VAL A 120 4.66 -1.95 5.05
C VAL A 120 5.80 -1.42 5.90
N ASP A 121 6.85 -0.95 5.23
CA ASP A 121 7.93 -0.18 5.85
C ASP A 121 7.76 1.32 5.61
N ARG A 122 8.43 2.11 6.44
CA ARG A 122 8.46 3.56 6.36
C ARG A 122 9.90 4.03 6.42
N LEU A 123 10.27 4.87 5.48
CA LEU A 123 11.57 5.52 5.47
C LEU A 123 11.48 6.95 4.98
N GLU A 124 12.46 7.75 5.38
CA GLU A 124 12.58 9.13 4.96
C GLU A 124 13.93 9.33 4.26
N VAL A 125 13.89 9.84 3.03
CA VAL A 125 15.07 10.10 2.22
C VAL A 125 15.01 11.53 1.72
N ASN A 126 16.01 12.34 2.05
CA ASN A 126 16.06 13.77 1.72
C ASN A 126 14.80 14.55 2.11
N GLY A 127 14.23 14.25 3.28
CA GLY A 127 13.02 14.90 3.79
C GLY A 127 11.72 14.44 3.13
N VAL A 128 11.77 13.49 2.19
CA VAL A 128 10.58 12.87 1.58
C VAL A 128 10.29 11.55 2.27
N LYS A 129 9.05 11.40 2.73
CA LYS A 129 8.57 10.17 3.36
C LYS A 129 8.05 9.19 2.31
N TYR A 130 8.59 7.99 2.34
CA TYR A 130 8.20 6.88 1.49
C TYR A 130 7.56 5.77 2.32
N PHE A 131 6.53 5.16 1.76
CA PHE A 131 5.94 3.93 2.26
C PHE A 131 6.27 2.81 1.27
N VAL A 132 6.86 1.74 1.76
CA VAL A 132 7.26 0.58 0.93
C VAL A 132 6.39 -0.60 1.29
N TYR A 133 5.60 -1.05 0.34
CA TYR A 133 4.69 -2.17 0.50
C TYR A 133 5.33 -3.43 -0.07
N TYR A 134 5.29 -4.52 0.69
CA TYR A 134 5.65 -5.85 0.24
C TYR A 134 4.40 -6.73 0.26
N ALA A 135 3.82 -6.98 -0.91
CA ALA A 135 2.61 -7.76 -1.07
C ALA A 135 2.94 -9.15 -1.63
N GLY A 136 2.67 -10.19 -0.84
CA GLY A 136 2.84 -11.59 -1.25
C GLY A 136 1.64 -12.10 -2.03
N THR A 137 1.88 -13.02 -2.97
CA THR A 137 0.82 -13.66 -3.77
C THR A 137 0.57 -15.12 -3.39
N ASN A 138 -0.54 -15.65 -3.89
CA ASN A 138 -0.83 -17.09 -3.86
C ASN A 138 0.05 -17.91 -4.83
N THR A 139 0.89 -17.27 -5.64
CA THR A 139 1.80 -17.93 -6.59
C THR A 139 3.27 -17.81 -6.17
N GLY A 140 3.55 -17.21 -5.01
CA GLY A 140 4.90 -17.14 -4.45
C GLY A 140 5.71 -15.91 -4.82
N LEU A 141 5.08 -14.95 -5.49
CA LEU A 141 5.72 -13.68 -5.86
C LEU A 141 5.54 -12.65 -4.75
N VAL A 142 6.53 -11.77 -4.60
CA VAL A 142 6.46 -10.58 -3.76
C VAL A 142 6.50 -9.35 -4.66
N TYR A 143 5.45 -8.53 -4.57
CA TYR A 143 5.34 -7.25 -5.24
C TYR A 143 5.84 -6.15 -4.30
N LYS A 144 6.84 -5.38 -4.74
CA LYS A 144 7.39 -4.23 -4.02
C LYS A 144 6.85 -2.95 -4.62
N LEU A 145 6.07 -2.19 -3.85
CA LEU A 145 5.43 -0.95 -4.30
C LEU A 145 5.93 0.21 -3.45
N ILE A 146 6.07 1.37 -4.07
CA ILE A 146 6.51 2.60 -3.41
C ILE A 146 5.36 3.60 -3.48
N GLU A 147 5.04 4.21 -2.35
CA GLU A 147 4.10 5.34 -2.25
C GLU A 147 4.83 6.53 -1.62
N TRP A 148 4.52 7.73 -2.12
CA TRP A 148 4.95 8.99 -1.53
C TRP A 148 3.90 10.07 -1.77
N PHE A 149 4.04 11.16 -1.05
CA PHE A 149 3.21 12.35 -1.20
C PHE A 149 4.10 13.49 -1.68
N ASP A 150 3.62 14.24 -2.68
CA ASP A 150 4.32 15.43 -3.14
C ASP A 150 4.02 16.65 -2.24
N GLN A 151 4.55 17.81 -2.63
CA GLN A 151 4.38 19.06 -1.88
C GLN A 151 2.92 19.54 -1.82
N SER A 152 2.08 19.13 -2.78
CA SER A 152 0.65 19.41 -2.82
C SER A 152 -0.16 18.38 -2.03
N ASN A 153 0.51 17.45 -1.34
CA ASN A 153 -0.07 16.31 -0.65
C ASN A 153 -0.85 15.38 -1.59
N GLU A 154 -0.49 15.34 -2.88
CA GLU A 154 -1.04 14.38 -3.82
C GLU A 154 -0.33 13.03 -3.64
N MET A 155 -1.11 11.95 -3.59
CA MET A 155 -0.62 10.59 -3.44
C MET A 155 -0.17 10.02 -4.79
N HIS A 156 1.10 9.62 -4.84
CA HIS A 156 1.73 8.92 -5.96
C HIS A 156 2.19 7.54 -5.52
N SER A 157 2.11 6.58 -6.45
CA SER A 157 2.60 5.23 -6.21
C SER A 157 3.06 4.55 -7.51
N TYR A 158 3.99 3.61 -7.40
CA TYR A 158 4.36 2.74 -8.51
C TYR A 158 4.88 1.38 -8.04
N LEU A 159 4.85 0.41 -8.96
CA LEU A 159 5.52 -0.87 -8.82
C LEU A 159 7.02 -0.70 -9.07
N ALA A 160 7.82 -0.92 -8.02
CA ALA A 160 9.27 -0.87 -8.10
C ALA A 160 9.84 -2.22 -8.56
N ASP A 161 9.29 -3.33 -8.04
CA ASP A 161 9.86 -4.64 -8.31
C ASP A 161 8.87 -5.79 -8.10
N ILE A 162 9.14 -6.92 -8.75
CA ILE A 162 8.51 -8.22 -8.48
C ILE A 162 9.63 -9.27 -8.41
N PHE A 163 9.69 -10.01 -7.32
CA PHE A 163 10.64 -11.10 -7.15
C PHE A 163 9.96 -12.39 -6.68
N ASP A 164 10.53 -13.51 -7.10
CA ASP A 164 10.03 -14.84 -6.75
C ASP A 164 10.60 -15.26 -5.38
N ALA A 165 9.72 -15.34 -4.39
CA ALA A 165 10.10 -15.89 -3.10
C ALA A 165 9.99 -17.42 -3.12
N PHE A 166 8.93 -17.98 -3.70
CA PHE A 166 8.70 -19.42 -3.75
C PHE A 166 8.03 -19.86 -5.07
N PRO A 167 8.74 -20.49 -6.01
CA PRO A 167 8.16 -20.82 -7.30
C PRO A 167 6.88 -21.66 -7.18
N SER A 168 5.74 -21.09 -7.58
CA SER A 168 4.41 -21.73 -7.54
C SER A 168 3.90 -22.16 -6.15
N GLU A 169 4.47 -21.65 -5.05
CA GLU A 169 3.97 -21.91 -3.69
C GLU A 169 3.30 -20.65 -3.10
N PRO A 170 2.10 -20.76 -2.50
CA PRO A 170 1.45 -19.61 -1.87
C PRO A 170 2.25 -19.04 -0.70
N ILE A 171 2.38 -17.71 -0.65
CA ILE A 171 2.94 -17.03 0.52
C ILE A 171 1.92 -17.07 1.65
N ARG A 172 2.35 -17.65 2.79
CA ARG A 172 1.55 -17.88 3.99
C ARG A 172 1.73 -16.82 5.06
N ALA A 173 2.93 -16.24 5.18
CA ALA A 173 3.18 -15.08 6.03
C ALA A 173 4.30 -14.21 5.44
N ILE A 174 4.25 -12.92 5.76
CA ILE A 174 5.34 -11.98 5.52
C ILE A 174 5.50 -11.16 6.78
N GLU A 175 6.73 -11.02 7.25
CA GLU A 175 7.11 -10.17 8.38
C GLU A 175 8.30 -9.31 8.01
N ILE A 176 8.37 -8.11 8.58
CA ILE A 176 9.46 -7.16 8.35
C ILE A 176 10.18 -6.85 9.65
N SER A 177 11.51 -6.82 9.60
CA SER A 177 12.34 -6.38 10.71
C SER A 177 13.17 -5.17 10.30
N PRO A 178 12.79 -3.95 10.72
CA PRO A 178 13.62 -2.77 10.54
C PRO A 178 14.98 -2.91 11.24
N LYS A 179 15.01 -3.58 12.40
CA LYS A 179 16.24 -3.83 13.17
C LYS A 179 17.27 -4.65 12.39
N TYR A 180 16.84 -5.73 11.75
CA TYR A 180 17.73 -6.59 10.96
C TYR A 180 17.77 -6.18 9.48
N LYS A 181 17.01 -5.15 9.09
CA LYS A 181 16.85 -4.70 7.69
C LYS A 181 16.48 -5.84 6.76
N SER A 182 15.56 -6.71 7.20
CA SER A 182 15.17 -7.90 6.45
C SER A 182 13.67 -8.12 6.38
N LEU A 183 13.24 -8.69 5.27
CA LEU A 183 11.92 -9.24 5.01
C LEU A 183 11.98 -10.76 5.17
N TYR A 184 11.07 -11.32 5.97
CA TYR A 184 10.90 -12.76 6.14
C TYR A 184 9.61 -13.18 5.46
N VAL A 185 9.71 -14.14 4.53
CA VAL A 185 8.58 -14.65 3.76
C VAL A 185 8.49 -16.15 4.03
N SER A 186 7.30 -16.68 4.25
CA SER A 186 7.09 -18.12 4.46
C SER A 186 6.06 -18.73 3.52
N SER A 187 6.31 -19.97 3.11
CA SER A 187 5.33 -20.87 2.49
C SER A 187 4.96 -21.97 3.49
N ASP A 188 4.20 -22.97 3.05
CA ASP A 188 3.92 -24.16 3.88
C ASP A 188 5.18 -24.99 4.17
N ASN A 189 6.23 -24.86 3.35
CA ASN A 189 7.39 -25.75 3.35
C ASN A 189 8.70 -25.08 3.82
N GLN A 190 8.81 -23.76 3.70
CA GLN A 190 10.09 -23.05 3.87
C GLN A 190 9.90 -21.59 4.29
N ILE A 191 10.97 -21.03 4.85
CA ILE A 191 11.09 -19.61 5.18
C ILE A 191 12.31 -19.07 4.45
N ARG A 192 12.17 -17.90 3.82
CA ARG A 192 13.27 -17.17 3.18
C ARG A 192 13.40 -15.78 3.79
N GLN A 193 14.64 -15.34 3.89
CA GLN A 193 15.01 -13.99 4.32
C GLN A 193 15.54 -13.23 3.11
N PHE A 194 15.07 -12.00 2.94
CA PHE A 194 15.55 -11.06 1.94
C PHE A 194 16.02 -9.78 2.63
N ASP A 195 17.12 -9.20 2.17
CA ASP A 195 17.52 -7.87 2.61
C ASP A 195 16.53 -6.83 2.07
N LEU A 196 16.23 -5.78 2.84
CA LEU A 196 15.37 -4.70 2.35
C LEU A 196 16.05 -3.88 1.23
N SER A 197 17.38 -3.75 1.30
CA SER A 197 18.23 -3.03 0.37
C SER A 197 19.00 -3.98 -0.56
N MET A 198 18.32 -4.65 -1.49
CA MET A 198 18.93 -5.56 -2.47
C MET A 198 19.69 -4.84 -3.61
N CYS A 199 20.19 -3.63 -3.36
CA CYS A 199 20.56 -2.64 -4.37
C CYS A 199 21.52 -3.17 -5.45
N GLU A 200 22.72 -3.60 -5.05
CA GLU A 200 23.76 -4.05 -5.98
C GLU A 200 23.37 -5.38 -6.63
N GLN A 201 22.76 -6.29 -5.87
CA GLN A 201 22.38 -7.62 -6.34
C GLN A 201 21.17 -7.60 -7.27
N ARG A 202 20.34 -6.56 -7.21
CA ARG A 202 19.06 -6.48 -7.93
C ARG A 202 19.07 -5.46 -9.08
N TYR A 203 19.81 -4.37 -8.96
CA TYR A 203 19.75 -3.25 -9.90
C TYR A 203 21.12 -2.95 -10.52
N GLU A 204 21.26 -3.30 -11.80
CA GLU A 204 22.48 -3.03 -12.57
C GLU A 204 22.48 -1.66 -13.27
N SER A 205 21.34 -0.95 -13.29
CA SER A 205 21.20 0.32 -13.99
C SER A 205 20.79 1.46 -13.05
N CYS A 206 21.31 2.66 -13.33
CA CYS A 206 20.94 3.92 -12.63
C CYS A 206 19.42 4.06 -12.54
N VAL A 207 18.72 3.89 -13.68
CA VAL A 207 17.28 4.10 -13.78
C VAL A 207 16.49 3.18 -12.85
N ARG A 208 16.91 1.90 -12.70
CA ARG A 208 16.25 0.98 -11.76
C ARG A 208 16.65 1.26 -10.32
N CYS A 209 17.92 1.55 -10.10
CA CYS A 209 18.48 1.83 -8.77
C CYS A 209 17.77 2.99 -8.06
N VAL A 210 17.55 4.11 -8.76
CA VAL A 210 16.96 5.33 -8.17
C VAL A 210 15.44 5.23 -7.95
N ARG A 211 14.80 4.14 -8.38
CA ARG A 211 13.38 3.87 -8.15
C ARG A 211 13.12 3.08 -6.87
N ASP A 212 14.17 2.73 -6.13
CA ASP A 212 14.05 2.04 -4.86
C ASP A 212 14.54 2.97 -3.75
N PRO A 213 13.68 3.36 -2.79
CA PRO A 213 14.05 4.32 -1.77
C PRO A 213 15.15 3.83 -0.81
N TYR A 214 15.43 2.53 -0.77
CA TYR A 214 16.57 1.99 -0.02
C TYR A 214 17.91 2.15 -0.74
N CYS A 215 17.90 2.55 -2.01
CA CYS A 215 19.05 2.50 -2.90
C CYS A 215 19.45 3.87 -3.44
N GLY A 216 20.71 3.97 -3.86
CA GLY A 216 21.25 5.14 -4.55
C GLY A 216 22.35 4.71 -5.51
N TRP A 217 22.51 5.45 -6.60
CA TRP A 217 23.53 5.17 -7.61
C TRP A 217 24.85 5.86 -7.26
N ASP A 218 25.91 5.07 -7.12
CA ASP A 218 27.29 5.53 -6.95
C ASP A 218 27.89 5.81 -8.33
N LYS A 219 28.09 7.10 -8.63
CA LYS A 219 28.60 7.55 -9.93
C LYS A 219 30.06 7.16 -10.18
N TYR A 220 30.84 6.99 -9.11
CA TYR A 220 32.27 6.73 -9.23
C TYR A 220 32.52 5.26 -9.53
N GLU A 221 31.74 4.38 -8.92
CA GLU A 221 31.84 2.93 -9.14
C GLU A 221 30.88 2.41 -10.21
N ASN A 222 29.92 3.23 -10.68
CA ASN A 222 28.84 2.82 -11.58
C ASN A 222 28.07 1.62 -11.05
N LYS A 223 27.69 1.69 -9.78
CA LYS A 223 27.00 0.61 -9.07
C LYS A 223 25.84 1.13 -8.26
N CYS A 224 24.81 0.31 -8.13
CA CYS A 224 23.73 0.56 -7.19
C CYS A 224 24.15 0.12 -5.78
N LYS A 225 23.98 0.98 -4.79
CA LYS A 225 24.35 0.72 -3.39
C LYS A 225 23.21 1.12 -2.46
N PRO A 226 23.19 0.62 -1.20
CA PRO A 226 22.31 1.17 -0.18
C PRO A 226 22.46 2.69 -0.11
N TYR A 227 21.33 3.39 0.01
CA TYR A 227 21.31 4.84 -0.04
C TYR A 227 22.23 5.46 1.02
N SER A 228 23.02 6.44 0.60
CA SER A 228 23.88 7.25 1.44
C SER A 228 23.90 8.68 0.92
N THR A 229 24.15 9.65 1.81
CA THR A 229 24.26 11.05 1.43
C THR A 229 25.34 11.22 0.35
N GLY A 230 24.96 11.83 -0.78
CA GLY A 230 25.83 12.01 -1.95
C GLY A 230 25.57 11.03 -3.10
N TYR A 231 24.83 9.94 -2.87
CA TYR A 231 24.36 9.07 -3.95
C TYR A 231 23.16 9.67 -4.69
N VAL A 232 23.04 9.30 -5.98
CA VAL A 232 21.97 9.79 -6.86
C VAL A 232 20.68 9.03 -6.57
N TYR A 233 19.57 9.76 -6.60
CA TYR A 233 18.28 9.26 -6.13
C TYR A 233 17.05 9.65 -6.97
N THR A 234 17.15 10.48 -8.02
CA THR A 234 15.90 11.03 -8.64
C THR A 234 15.87 11.17 -10.16
N PHE A 235 16.97 11.45 -10.87
CA PHE A 235 16.87 11.71 -12.33
C PHE A 235 17.99 11.02 -13.12
N CYS A 236 17.64 9.97 -13.88
CA CYS A 236 18.48 9.35 -14.90
C CYS A 236 17.76 9.45 -16.28
N TYR A 237 18.47 9.85 -17.35
CA TYR A 237 17.99 9.76 -18.73
C TYR A 237 19.14 9.24 -19.62
N GLY A 238 18.90 8.10 -20.29
CA GLY A 238 19.99 7.30 -20.87
C GLY A 238 21.02 6.91 -19.81
N SER A 239 22.32 7.09 -20.12
CA SER A 239 23.42 6.94 -19.16
C SER A 239 23.71 8.20 -18.35
N PHE A 240 22.94 9.27 -18.52
CA PHE A 240 23.21 10.58 -17.91
C PHE A 240 22.34 10.86 -16.70
N ILE A 241 22.92 11.55 -15.72
CA ILE A 241 22.30 11.86 -14.43
C ILE A 241 22.02 13.36 -14.36
N TYR A 242 20.79 13.72 -14.01
CA TYR A 242 20.36 15.11 -13.97
C TYR A 242 20.25 15.60 -12.52
N PRO A 243 20.78 16.79 -12.21
CA PRO A 243 20.79 17.30 -10.85
C PRO A 243 19.43 17.85 -10.40
N ASN A 244 18.52 18.14 -11.33
CA ASN A 244 17.17 18.61 -11.03
C ASN A 244 16.20 18.32 -12.19
N TYR A 245 14.90 18.43 -11.89
CA TYR A 245 13.80 18.21 -12.84
C TYR A 245 13.89 19.13 -14.07
N SER A 246 14.34 20.38 -13.90
CA SER A 246 14.48 21.32 -15.02
C SER A 246 15.52 20.83 -16.04
N SER A 247 16.70 20.40 -15.58
CA SER A 247 17.74 19.84 -16.44
C SER A 247 17.32 18.55 -17.14
N PHE A 248 16.55 17.70 -16.45
CA PHE A 248 15.95 16.49 -17.02
C PHE A 248 14.94 16.82 -18.13
N TYR A 249 14.02 17.75 -17.86
CA TYR A 249 12.97 18.19 -18.79
C TYR A 249 13.55 18.90 -20.03
N TYR A 250 14.56 19.75 -19.85
CA TYR A 250 15.26 20.39 -20.98
C TYR A 250 15.91 19.38 -21.92
N ARG A 251 16.49 18.29 -21.40
CA ARG A 251 17.09 17.25 -22.25
C ARG A 251 16.03 16.43 -22.99
N LEU A 252 14.93 16.09 -22.31
CA LEU A 252 13.78 15.42 -22.93
C LEU A 252 13.22 16.22 -24.12
N LEU A 253 13.12 17.55 -24.00
CA LEU A 253 12.65 18.42 -25.06
C LEU A 253 13.64 18.54 -26.24
N GLN A 254 14.95 18.49 -25.98
CA GLN A 254 15.97 18.55 -27.03
C GLN A 254 15.96 17.30 -27.92
N ASP A 255 15.69 16.12 -27.35
CA ASP A 255 15.60 14.87 -28.11
C ASP A 255 14.27 14.73 -28.87
N ALA A 256 13.18 15.30 -28.35
CA ALA A 256 11.89 15.34 -29.06
C ALA A 256 11.92 16.18 -30.35
N ASN A 257 12.85 17.14 -30.44
CA ASN A 257 13.04 18.01 -31.62
C ASN A 257 14.06 17.48 -32.65
N ASN A 258 14.77 16.38 -32.34
CA ASN A 258 15.75 15.79 -33.25
C ASN A 258 15.27 14.41 -33.72
N SER A 259 14.90 14.33 -35.00
CA SER A 259 14.46 13.10 -35.66
C SER A 259 15.62 12.11 -35.87
N ALA A 260 15.57 11.01 -35.10
CA ALA A 260 16.06 9.64 -35.37
C ALA A 260 17.49 9.23 -34.91
N PRO A 261 17.79 7.92 -34.81
CA PRO A 261 17.23 6.94 -33.86
C PRO A 261 18.31 6.07 -33.16
N GLY A 262 18.06 5.56 -31.95
CA GLY A 262 18.88 4.48 -31.37
C GLY A 262 18.76 4.28 -29.85
N LEU A 263 18.01 3.24 -29.46
CA LEU A 263 18.12 2.44 -28.21
C LEU A 263 17.82 3.18 -26.87
N CYS A 264 16.80 2.86 -26.06
CA CYS A 264 15.82 1.78 -26.03
C CYS A 264 14.41 2.35 -25.86
N SER A 265 13.53 1.93 -26.77
CA SER A 265 12.09 2.00 -26.63
C SER A 265 11.64 0.81 -25.79
N ASP A 266 11.55 0.99 -24.46
CA ASP A 266 10.77 0.09 -23.61
C ASP A 266 9.72 0.91 -22.87
N TYR A 267 8.64 1.16 -23.62
CA TYR A 267 7.26 0.97 -23.16
C TYR A 267 6.99 1.35 -21.69
N ILE A 268 6.67 2.62 -21.47
CA ILE A 268 5.54 2.95 -20.58
C ILE A 268 4.27 2.69 -21.41
N LYS A 269 3.94 1.42 -21.62
CA LYS A 269 2.55 1.06 -21.92
C LYS A 269 1.90 0.76 -20.59
N HIS A 270 0.85 1.52 -20.34
CA HIS A 270 -0.28 1.18 -19.48
C HIS A 270 -0.32 -0.30 -19.08
N GLU A 271 -0.22 -0.55 -17.78
CA GLU A 271 -0.87 -1.72 -17.21
C GLU A 271 -2.06 -1.23 -16.39
N GLU A 272 -3.24 -1.54 -16.94
CA GLU A 272 -4.50 -1.69 -16.22
C GLU A 272 -4.50 -2.86 -15.22
#